data_AF-A0A931TPF8-F1
#
_entry.id   AF-A0A931TPF8-F1
#
_cell.length_a   1.000
_cell.length_b   1.000
_cell.length_c   1.000
_cell.angle_alpha   90.00
_cell.angle_beta   90.00
_cell.angle_gamma   90.00
#
_symmetry.space_group_name_H-M   'P 1'
#
loop_
_entity.id
_entity.type
_entity.pdbx_description
1 polymer ?
#
loop_
_entity_poly.entity_id
_entity_poly.type
_entity_poly.pdbx_seq_one_letter_code
_entity_poly.pdbx_strand_id
1 'polypeptide(L)'
;MNKHRSYNGKKINWLHYPTEINFFYLRLVTKESSVSVCFDIQHQSLEVREVFFDQILELKKIMEQIINHPLLIEKDYNEQNIQMLRLEWKYDHVFYKNSHDTEIIYDFFEKTLINFDKFYQEYKDLFIFLAK
;
A
#
# COMPACT_ATOMS: atom_id res chain seq x y z
N MET A 1 15.77 -2.47 5.93
CA MET A 1 15.48 -1.50 4.85
C MET A 1 16.38 -0.25 4.74
N ASN A 2 17.27 0.13 5.69
CA ASN A 2 18.17 1.31 5.55
C ASN A 2 19.12 1.28 4.32
N LYS A 3 19.24 0.13 3.67
CA LYS A 3 20.06 -0.07 2.46
C LYS A 3 19.32 0.36 1.18
N HIS A 4 17.99 0.43 1.21
CA HIS A 4 17.18 0.76 0.03
C HIS A 4 16.87 2.25 -0.01
N ARG A 5 17.20 2.86 -1.14
CA ARG A 5 16.76 4.22 -1.50
C ARG A 5 15.43 4.12 -2.22
N SER A 6 14.67 5.22 -2.21
CA SER A 6 13.54 5.39 -3.13
C SER A 6 13.97 5.13 -4.57
N TYR A 7 13.02 4.77 -5.42
CA TYR A 7 13.16 4.79 -6.87
C TYR A 7 13.79 6.09 -7.37
N ASN A 8 13.43 7.23 -6.76
CA ASN A 8 13.98 8.54 -7.08
C ASN A 8 15.31 8.87 -6.38
N GLY A 9 15.99 7.89 -5.77
CA GLY A 9 17.31 8.02 -5.16
C GLY A 9 17.37 8.69 -3.77
N LYS A 10 16.23 9.17 -3.26
CA LYS A 10 16.09 9.80 -1.93
C LYS A 10 16.12 8.76 -0.81
N LYS A 11 16.59 9.16 0.38
CA LYS A 11 16.41 8.35 1.59
C LYS A 11 14.94 8.40 2.00
N ILE A 12 14.36 7.24 2.29
CA ILE A 12 12.97 7.10 2.72
C ILE A 12 12.92 6.38 4.07
N ASN A 13 12.03 6.85 4.94
CA ASN A 13 11.58 6.07 6.08
C ASN A 13 10.48 5.12 5.61
N TRP A 14 10.82 3.86 5.36
CA TRP A 14 9.87 2.87 4.82
C TRP A 14 8.70 2.57 5.75
N LEU A 15 8.87 2.73 7.06
CA LEU A 15 7.80 2.60 8.05
C LEU A 15 6.88 3.83 8.09
N HIS A 16 7.38 4.98 7.64
CA HIS A 16 6.62 6.23 7.53
C HIS A 16 6.77 6.76 6.11
N TYR A 17 6.19 6.01 5.17
CA TYR A 17 6.34 6.28 3.75
C TYR A 17 5.76 7.67 3.40
N PRO A 18 6.52 8.55 2.73
CA PRO A 18 6.08 9.91 2.43
C PRO A 18 5.14 9.91 1.22
N THR A 19 3.84 9.71 1.46
CA THR A 19 2.81 9.74 0.43
C THR A 19 2.60 11.13 -0.17
N GLU A 20 3.03 12.21 0.50
CA GLU A 20 2.79 13.61 0.07
C GLU A 20 1.30 14.04 0.11
N ILE A 21 0.37 13.11 0.43
CA ILE A 21 -1.07 13.32 0.57
C ILE A 21 -1.49 12.92 1.98
N ASN A 22 -2.09 13.84 2.73
CA ASN A 22 -2.38 13.70 4.16
C ASN A 22 -3.40 12.60 4.51
N PHE A 23 -4.28 12.23 3.58
CA PHE A 23 -5.26 11.16 3.77
C PHE A 23 -4.84 9.82 3.13
N PHE A 24 -3.59 9.70 2.67
CA PHE A 24 -3.01 8.47 2.15
C PHE A 24 -2.08 7.84 3.17
N TYR A 25 -2.29 6.54 3.45
CA TYR A 25 -1.49 5.80 4.42
C TYR A 25 -1.02 4.47 3.86
N LEU A 26 0.29 4.20 3.95
CA LEU A 26 0.85 2.88 3.68
C LEU A 26 1.11 2.18 5.02
N ARG A 27 0.49 1.02 5.24
CA ARG A 27 0.49 0.32 6.54
C ARG A 27 0.94 -1.13 6.35
N LEU A 28 1.71 -1.62 7.32
CA LEU A 28 1.99 -3.04 7.45
C LEU A 28 1.00 -3.62 8.45
N VAL A 29 0.20 -4.59 8.02
CA VAL A 29 -0.81 -5.26 8.83
C VAL A 29 -0.37 -6.69 9.07
N THR A 30 -0.29 -7.10 10.33
CA THR A 30 -0.01 -8.48 10.70
C THR A 30 -1.22 -9.07 11.41
N LYS A 31 -1.70 -10.20 10.92
CA LYS A 31 -2.74 -11.03 11.55
C LYS A 31 -2.10 -12.32 12.06
N GLU A 32 -2.89 -13.17 12.72
CA GLU A 32 -2.35 -14.42 13.31
C GLU A 32 -1.70 -15.33 12.27
N SER A 33 -2.29 -15.46 11.08
CA SER A 33 -1.88 -16.39 10.01
C SER A 33 -1.67 -15.72 8.65
N SER A 34 -1.57 -14.39 8.60
CA SER A 34 -1.34 -13.65 7.36
C SER A 34 -0.66 -12.31 7.65
N VAL A 35 0.01 -11.77 6.64
CA VAL A 35 0.56 -10.42 6.66
C VAL A 35 0.16 -9.68 5.40
N SER A 36 -0.01 -8.37 5.50
CA SER A 36 -0.46 -7.55 4.38
C SER A 36 0.25 -6.19 4.36
N VAL A 37 0.44 -5.65 3.16
CA VAL A 37 0.71 -4.22 2.96
C VAL A 37 -0.60 -3.59 2.49
N CYS A 38 -1.07 -2.60 3.23
CA CYS A 38 -2.30 -1.87 2.93
C CYS A 38 -1.99 -0.44 2.52
N PHE A 39 -2.55 0.01 1.41
CA PHE A 39 -2.59 1.41 1.04
C PHE A 39 -4.02 1.93 1.22
N ASP A 40 -4.20 2.79 2.22
CA ASP A 40 -5.51 3.27 2.67
C ASP A 40 -5.71 4.73 2.23
N ILE A 41 -6.86 4.98 1.61
CA ILE A 41 -7.33 6.31 1.21
C ILE A 41 -8.48 6.70 2.14
N GLN A 42 -8.18 7.57 3.10
CA GLN A 42 -9.06 7.94 4.22
C GLN A 42 -9.64 9.35 4.06
N HIS A 43 -10.01 9.73 2.84
CA HIS A 43 -10.65 11.02 2.61
C HIS A 43 -12.06 11.04 3.23
N GLN A 44 -12.47 12.18 3.79
CA GLN A 44 -13.76 12.32 4.50
C GLN A 44 -14.95 12.30 3.54
N SER A 45 -14.82 12.90 2.36
CA SER A 45 -15.86 12.87 1.32
C SER A 45 -15.87 11.54 0.59
N LEU A 46 -17.06 10.92 0.51
CA LEU A 46 -17.31 9.72 -0.28
C LEU A 46 -17.03 9.95 -1.76
N GLU A 47 -17.50 11.06 -2.33
CA GLU A 47 -17.34 11.41 -3.76
C GLU A 47 -15.87 11.39 -4.17
N VAL A 48 -15.00 11.94 -3.32
CA VAL A 48 -13.55 11.93 -3.55
C VAL A 48 -12.99 10.51 -3.50
N ARG A 49 -13.44 9.67 -2.56
CA ARG A 49 -13.02 8.25 -2.52
C ARG A 49 -13.49 7.48 -3.74
N GLU A 50 -14.66 7.80 -4.30
CA GLU A 50 -15.15 7.18 -5.54
C GLU A 50 -14.28 7.56 -6.74
N VAL A 51 -13.88 8.83 -6.86
CA VAL A 51 -12.93 9.26 -7.91
C VAL A 51 -11.60 8.51 -7.79
N PHE A 52 -11.06 8.38 -6.57
CA PHE A 52 -9.84 7.59 -6.36
C PHE A 52 -10.03 6.10 -6.66
N PHE A 53 -11.19 5.53 -6.33
CA PHE A 53 -11.51 4.14 -6.64
C PHE A 53 -11.48 3.89 -8.15
N ASP A 54 -12.13 4.75 -8.94
CA ASP A 54 -12.13 4.64 -10.40
C ASP A 54 -10.70 4.75 -10.96
N GLN A 55 -9.91 5.72 -10.47
CA GLN A 55 -8.51 5.86 -10.86
C GLN A 55 -7.67 4.62 -10.52
N ILE A 56 -7.91 4.00 -9.37
CA ILE A 56 -7.22 2.77 -8.95
C ILE A 56 -7.62 1.58 -9.82
N LEU A 57 -8.89 1.47 -10.22
CA LEU A 57 -9.34 0.40 -11.12
C LEU A 57 -8.63 0.47 -12.46
N GLU A 58 -8.42 1.67 -13.00
CA GLU A 58 -7.64 1.88 -14.24
C GLU A 58 -6.19 1.44 -14.08
N LEU A 59 -5.58 1.76 -12.94
CA LEU A 59 -4.18 1.43 -12.64
C LEU A 59 -3.98 0.01 -12.11
N LYS A 60 -5.04 -0.74 -11.80
CA LYS A 60 -4.97 -2.06 -11.15
C LYS A 60 -3.99 -3.01 -11.83
N LYS A 61 -4.11 -3.16 -13.16
CA LYS A 61 -3.24 -4.08 -13.92
C LYS A 61 -1.77 -3.67 -13.84
N ILE A 62 -1.49 -2.37 -13.87
CA ILE A 62 -0.14 -1.82 -13.76
C ILE A 62 0.41 -2.08 -12.35
N MET A 63 -0.41 -1.86 -11.31
CA MET A 63 -0.04 -2.14 -9.92
C MET A 63 0.32 -3.62 -9.73
N GLU A 64 -0.53 -4.54 -10.22
CA GLU A 64 -0.28 -5.98 -10.11
C GLU A 64 1.00 -6.40 -10.85
N GLN A 65 1.30 -5.78 -12.00
CA GLN A 65 2.52 -6.03 -12.76
C GLN A 65 3.78 -5.50 -12.07
N ILE A 66 3.76 -4.26 -11.57
CA ILE A 66 4.92 -3.62 -10.95
C ILE A 66 5.19 -4.23 -9.57
N ILE A 67 4.14 -4.44 -8.78
CA ILE A 67 4.25 -4.97 -7.42
C ILE A 67 4.52 -6.46 -7.43
N ASN A 68 4.16 -7.15 -8.53
CA ASN A 68 4.30 -8.58 -8.69
C ASN A 68 3.55 -9.35 -7.59
N HIS A 69 2.36 -8.86 -7.24
CA HIS A 69 1.47 -9.43 -6.25
C HIS A 69 0.00 -9.09 -6.59
N PRO A 70 -0.96 -10.01 -6.42
CA PRO A 70 -2.38 -9.71 -6.59
C PRO A 70 -2.83 -8.55 -5.70
N LEU A 71 -3.68 -7.68 -6.26
CA LEU A 71 -4.24 -6.52 -5.57
C LEU A 71 -5.71 -6.78 -5.21
N LEU A 72 -6.00 -6.81 -3.91
CA LEU A 72 -7.36 -6.79 -3.38
C LEU A 72 -7.78 -5.34 -3.15
N ILE A 73 -9.01 -4.99 -3.54
CA ILE A 73 -9.55 -3.63 -3.39
C ILE A 73 -10.85 -3.71 -2.62
N GLU A 74 -10.92 -3.02 -1.49
CA GLU A 74 -12.11 -2.87 -0.67
C GLU A 74 -12.55 -1.40 -0.69
N LYS A 75 -13.63 -1.11 -1.43
CA LYS A 75 -14.13 0.26 -1.63
C LYS A 75 -14.59 0.93 -0.33
N ASP A 76 -15.26 0.16 0.52
CA ASP A 76 -15.93 0.64 1.74
C ASP A 76 -15.38 -0.07 2.99
N TYR A 77 -14.06 -0.18 3.10
CA TYR A 77 -13.43 -0.75 4.29
C TYR A 77 -13.67 0.18 5.50
N ASN A 78 -14.02 -0.41 6.64
CA ASN A 78 -14.25 0.32 7.87
C ASN A 78 -13.42 -0.28 9.01
N GLU A 79 -12.61 0.55 9.64
CA GLU A 79 -11.83 0.20 10.80
C GLU A 79 -12.01 1.28 11.87
N GLN A 80 -12.56 0.88 13.02
CA GLN A 80 -12.80 1.78 14.15
C GLN A 80 -13.61 3.04 13.79
N ASN A 81 -14.65 2.88 12.95
CA ASN A 81 -15.50 3.96 12.42
C ASN A 81 -14.81 4.91 11.43
N ILE A 82 -13.61 4.56 10.94
CA ILE A 82 -12.97 5.26 9.84
C ILE A 82 -13.29 4.50 8.56
N GLN A 83 -14.10 5.10 7.70
CA GLN A 83 -14.34 4.58 6.35
C GLN A 83 -13.18 4.95 5.42
N MET A 84 -12.77 3.99 4.59
CA MET A 84 -11.67 4.17 3.67
C MET A 84 -11.77 3.24 2.46
N LEU A 85 -11.13 3.65 1.38
CA LEU A 85 -10.80 2.76 0.27
C LEU A 85 -9.47 2.08 0.61
N ARG A 86 -9.46 0.75 0.68
CA ARG A 86 -8.26 -0.05 1.02
C ARG A 86 -7.79 -0.85 -0.18
N LEU A 87 -6.50 -0.75 -0.45
CA LEU A 87 -5.75 -1.58 -1.40
C LEU A 87 -4.88 -2.51 -0.59
N GLU A 88 -5.03 -3.82 -0.76
CA GLU A 88 -4.33 -4.82 0.06
C GLU A 88 -3.53 -5.78 -0.84
N TRP A 89 -2.24 -5.90 -0.53
CA TRP A 89 -1.40 -7.02 -0.97
C TRP A 89 -1.19 -7.93 0.23
N LYS A 90 -1.65 -9.18 0.13
CA LYS A 90 -1.76 -10.11 1.26
C LYS A 90 -0.98 -11.40 1.02
N TYR A 91 -0.15 -11.77 1.98
CA TYR A 91 0.54 -13.05 2.04
C TYR A 91 -0.07 -13.92 3.14
N ASP A 92 -0.68 -15.03 2.73
CA ASP A 92 -1.34 -15.99 3.62
C ASP A 92 -0.39 -17.10 4.10
N HIS A 93 -0.83 -17.85 5.11
CA HIS A 93 -0.13 -19.02 5.65
C HIS A 93 1.24 -18.74 6.28
N VAL A 94 1.40 -17.56 6.88
CA VAL A 94 2.59 -17.18 7.63
C VAL A 94 2.22 -16.73 9.04
N PHE A 95 3.00 -17.18 10.03
CA PHE A 95 2.76 -16.87 11.43
C PHE A 95 3.90 -16.02 11.96
N TYR A 96 3.63 -14.77 12.33
CA TYR A 96 4.68 -13.86 12.80
C TYR A 96 5.41 -14.34 14.08
N LYS A 97 4.80 -15.26 14.84
CA LYS A 97 5.40 -15.89 16.03
C LYS A 97 6.38 -17.02 15.68
N ASN A 98 6.35 -17.51 14.45
CA ASN A 98 7.25 -18.54 13.96
C ASN A 98 8.53 -17.91 13.43
N SER A 99 9.68 -18.28 14.00
CA SER A 99 11.00 -17.75 13.61
C SER A 99 11.34 -18.04 12.15
N HIS A 100 10.84 -19.14 11.58
CA HIS A 100 11.07 -19.46 10.16
C HIS A 100 10.28 -18.54 9.24
N ASP A 101 9.02 -18.27 9.57
CA ASP A 101 8.14 -17.41 8.76
C ASP A 101 8.54 -15.93 8.84
N THR A 102 9.29 -15.55 9.89
CA THR A 102 9.73 -14.17 10.09
C THR A 102 10.57 -13.67 8.91
N GLU A 103 11.48 -14.49 8.38
CA GLU A 103 12.30 -14.13 7.22
C GLU A 103 11.45 -13.96 5.95
N ILE A 104 10.46 -14.84 5.75
CA ILE A 104 9.51 -14.77 4.62
C ILE A 104 8.68 -13.49 4.72
N ILE A 105 8.20 -13.14 5.91
CA ILE A 105 7.42 -11.92 6.16
C ILE A 105 8.26 -10.68 5.87
N TYR A 106 9.52 -10.65 6.32
CA TYR A 106 10.42 -9.53 6.04
C TYR A 106 10.69 -9.36 4.55
N ASP A 107 10.97 -10.46 3.84
CA ASP A 107 11.19 -10.46 2.40
C ASP A 107 9.94 -9.98 1.63
N PHE A 108 8.76 -10.45 2.03
CA PHE A 108 7.48 -10.01 1.47
C PHE A 108 7.27 -8.49 1.65
N PHE A 109 7.46 -7.98 2.87
CA PHE A 109 7.30 -6.54 3.13
C PHE A 109 8.33 -5.71 2.37
N GLU A 110 9.60 -6.13 2.36
CA GLU A 110 10.66 -5.39 1.68
C GLU A 110 10.40 -5.31 0.17
N LYS A 111 10.09 -6.44 -0.48
CA LYS A 111 9.77 -6.48 -1.92
C LYS A 111 8.53 -5.66 -2.26
N THR A 112 7.45 -5.84 -1.50
CA THR A 112 6.19 -5.13 -1.75
C THR A 112 6.36 -3.62 -1.59
N LEU A 113 7.07 -3.17 -0.56
CA LEU A 113 7.32 -1.74 -0.32
C LEU A 113 8.19 -1.12 -1.41
N ILE A 114 9.27 -1.79 -1.84
CA ILE A 114 10.15 -1.29 -2.90
C ILE A 114 9.38 -1.17 -4.22
N ASN A 115 8.59 -2.19 -4.57
CA ASN A 115 7.82 -2.15 -5.80
C ASN A 115 6.67 -1.16 -5.73
N PHE A 116 6.03 -1.02 -4.56
CA PHE A 116 5.04 0.02 -4.32
C PHE A 116 5.66 1.41 -4.51
N ASP A 117 6.86 1.68 -3.99
CA ASP A 117 7.55 2.96 -4.19
C ASP A 117 7.83 3.24 -5.66
N LYS A 118 8.25 2.22 -6.42
CA LYS A 118 8.42 2.35 -7.88
C LYS A 118 7.13 2.78 -8.57
N PHE A 119 6.01 2.11 -8.29
CA PHE A 119 4.70 2.50 -8.81
C PHE A 119 4.32 3.91 -8.33
N TYR A 120 4.43 4.18 -7.04
CA TYR A 120 3.96 5.42 -6.45
C TYR A 120 4.73 6.62 -7.00
N GLN A 121 6.06 6.54 -7.13
CA GLN A 121 6.83 7.65 -7.69
C GLN A 121 6.51 7.95 -9.15
N GLU A 122 6.07 6.95 -9.92
CA GLU A 122 5.69 7.11 -11.33
C GLU A 122 4.29 7.73 -11.50
N TYR A 123 3.34 7.39 -10.61
CA TYR A 123 1.94 7.79 -10.75
C TYR A 123 1.44 8.81 -9.71
N LYS A 124 2.27 9.20 -8.73
CA LYS A 124 1.85 10.12 -7.65
C LYS A 124 1.31 11.46 -8.14
N ASP A 125 1.82 11.98 -9.26
CA ASP A 125 1.37 13.26 -9.79
C ASP A 125 -0.11 13.22 -10.21
N LEU A 126 -0.60 12.07 -10.67
CA LEU A 126 -2.03 11.84 -10.94
C LEU A 126 -2.84 11.92 -9.63
N PHE A 127 -2.36 11.24 -8.57
CA PHE A 127 -3.05 11.29 -7.28
C PHE A 127 -3.03 12.69 -6.65
N ILE A 128 -1.92 13.41 -6.76
CA ILE A 128 -1.79 14.79 -6.29
C ILE A 128 -2.73 15.71 -7.07
N PHE A 129 -2.91 15.49 -8.36
CA PHE A 129 -3.88 16.24 -9.17
C PHE A 129 -5.31 15.99 -8.71
N LEU A 130 -5.69 14.74 -8.42
CA LEU A 130 -7.02 14.37 -7.92
C LEU A 130 -7.29 14.82 -6.47
N ALA A 131 -6.23 15.03 -5.67
CA ALA A 131 -6.33 15.47 -4.29
C ALA A 131 -6.49 16.99 -4.12
N LYS A 132 -6.39 17.76 -5.22
CA LYS A 132 -6.56 19.22 -5.24
C LYS A 132 -7.99 19.61 -5.50
#